data_AF-A0A2T2WJL4-F1
#
_entry.id   AF-A0A2T2WJL4-F1
#
_cell.length_a   1.000
_cell.length_b   1.000
_cell.length_c   1.000
_cell.angle_alpha   90.00
_cell.angle_beta   90.00
_cell.angle_gamma   90.00
#
_symmetry.space_group_name_H-M   'P 1'
#
loop_
_entity.id
_entity.type
_entity.pdbx_description
1 polymer ?
#
loop_
_entity_poly.entity_id
_entity_poly.type
_entity_poly.pdbx_seq_one_letter_code
_entity_poly.pdbx_strand_id
1 'polypeptide(L)'
;MTQRYIDCQQHTMISIDNKSYNMHQVLWLNRDPMLCVSRMADRVWRGGHIVMSKSTLEIPAHLIDRAKFPVIDVHNHSQWDGVWQVTDIPALLKVMDTVGVAGRVDLDGGTGDRLEQHLNLFRRSRPDRFAVFVSCDWEYYLQFEDFAGHFARDFAQGIRQGAEGLKLWKELGLTVKDRNGKRIATNDPRLQPIWDVAAEYGVPVLIHTADPVAFFQPLEGNELYHSLLRHPDWHFYGPSYPSFEQLMQEFEELIARNPSTTFIGAHVGNYAENLLRVGQWLDRYPNLYVDIAARIAQLGRQPYTARRFLTQYSRRIVFGLDKWPTPPDNYQVMFRFLETEDEYFDYVTEQDLSEGAKGAWKIYGVGLADDVLQDIYYRTALALLPRFKNDLEWAF
;
A
#
# COMPACT_ATOMS: atom_id res chain seq x y z
N MET A 1 31.49 22.20 -41.76
CA MET A 1 32.47 21.21 -41.28
C MET A 1 31.77 20.31 -40.28
N THR A 2 31.76 19.02 -40.59
CA THR A 2 30.96 17.94 -40.01
C THR A 2 31.48 17.46 -38.66
N GLN A 3 30.59 17.42 -37.67
CA GLN A 3 30.77 16.75 -36.38
C GLN A 3 30.74 15.22 -36.61
N ARG A 4 31.81 14.48 -36.25
CA ARG A 4 31.80 13.01 -36.25
C ARG A 4 31.58 12.48 -34.83
N TYR A 5 30.44 11.82 -34.65
CA TYR A 5 30.22 10.84 -33.60
C TYR A 5 31.20 9.67 -33.79
N ILE A 6 31.85 9.23 -32.72
CA ILE A 6 32.53 7.93 -32.69
C ILE A 6 31.63 7.00 -31.88
N ASP A 7 30.93 6.15 -32.62
CA ASP A 7 30.16 5.01 -32.17
C ASP A 7 31.14 3.94 -31.65
N CYS A 8 30.83 3.34 -30.51
CA CYS A 8 31.62 2.24 -29.93
C CYS A 8 30.72 1.01 -29.79
N GLN A 9 30.29 0.51 -30.94
CA GLN A 9 29.98 -0.89 -31.12
C GLN A 9 30.93 -1.44 -32.18
N GLN A 10 31.78 -2.40 -31.80
CA GLN A 10 31.94 -3.64 -32.56
C GLN A 10 32.92 -4.58 -31.87
N HIS A 11 32.45 -5.81 -31.72
CA HIS A 11 33.18 -7.00 -31.33
C HIS A 11 34.40 -7.22 -32.23
N THR A 12 35.50 -7.71 -31.65
CA THR A 12 36.48 -8.49 -32.41
C THR A 12 36.81 -9.77 -31.66
N MET A 13 36.48 -10.88 -32.32
CA MET A 13 36.80 -12.25 -31.94
C MET A 13 38.31 -12.43 -31.73
N ILE A 14 38.64 -13.24 -30.73
CA ILE A 14 39.97 -13.77 -30.50
C ILE A 14 40.29 -14.79 -31.61
N SER A 15 41.36 -14.56 -32.36
CA SER A 15 42.07 -15.58 -33.12
C SER A 15 43.48 -15.66 -32.57
N ILE A 16 43.83 -16.82 -32.03
CA ILE A 16 45.18 -17.16 -31.59
C ILE A 16 45.91 -17.71 -32.81
N ASP A 17 47.06 -17.13 -33.15
CA ASP A 17 48.04 -17.87 -33.95
C ASP A 17 49.47 -17.62 -33.47
N ASN A 18 50.22 -18.72 -33.44
CA ASN A 18 51.56 -18.86 -32.87
C ASN A 18 52.61 -18.10 -33.69
N LYS A 19 53.47 -17.30 -33.04
CA LYS A 19 54.95 -17.37 -33.17
C LYS A 19 55.68 -16.29 -32.36
N SER A 20 56.76 -16.76 -31.71
CA SER A 20 57.97 -16.06 -31.25
C SER A 20 57.87 -15.03 -30.11
N TYR A 21 58.46 -15.43 -28.98
CA TYR A 21 58.98 -14.59 -27.91
C TYR A 21 59.89 -13.46 -28.43
N ASN A 22 59.71 -12.24 -27.93
CA ASN A 22 60.85 -11.41 -27.52
C ASN A 22 60.47 -10.43 -26.40
N MET A 23 61.38 -10.31 -25.43
CA MET A 23 61.28 -9.57 -24.18
C MET A 23 61.31 -8.05 -24.38
N HIS A 24 60.72 -7.33 -23.41
CA HIS A 24 60.71 -5.86 -23.20
C HIS A 24 59.51 -5.08 -23.74
N GLN A 25 58.36 -5.20 -23.06
CA GLN A 25 57.55 -4.03 -22.73
C GLN A 25 57.03 -4.17 -21.29
N VAL A 26 57.66 -3.41 -20.39
CA VAL A 26 57.22 -3.22 -19.01
C VAL A 26 55.92 -2.44 -19.04
N LEU A 27 54.86 -3.10 -18.58
CA LEU A 27 53.57 -2.53 -18.23
C LEU A 27 53.74 -1.36 -17.25
N TRP A 28 53.35 -0.17 -17.68
CA TRP A 28 52.85 0.88 -16.78
C TRP A 28 51.48 1.34 -17.27
N LEU A 29 50.49 0.46 -17.12
CA LEU A 29 49.10 0.88 -17.04
C LEU A 29 48.84 1.27 -15.59
N ASN A 30 49.12 2.53 -15.28
CA ASN A 30 48.52 3.24 -14.15
C ASN A 30 46.99 3.28 -14.41
N ARG A 31 46.28 2.22 -14.03
CA ARG A 31 44.82 2.25 -13.87
C ARG A 31 44.55 2.39 -12.39
N ASP A 32 44.59 3.63 -11.95
CA ASP A 32 44.15 4.04 -10.62
C ASP A 32 42.73 3.48 -10.38
N PRO A 33 42.52 2.55 -9.45
CA PRO A 33 41.20 1.97 -9.18
C PRO A 33 40.17 3.03 -8.81
N MET A 34 40.59 4.19 -8.30
CA MET A 34 39.72 5.31 -7.93
C MET A 34 39.03 5.96 -9.14
N LEU A 35 39.68 5.98 -10.31
CA LEU A 35 39.11 6.53 -11.56
C LEU A 35 38.05 5.63 -12.19
N CYS A 36 38.02 4.34 -11.83
CA CYS A 36 37.00 3.40 -12.29
C CYS A 36 35.70 3.53 -11.48
N VAL A 37 35.81 3.81 -10.18
CA VAL A 37 34.67 4.02 -9.28
C VAL A 37 33.91 5.30 -9.63
N SER A 38 34.60 6.40 -9.96
CA SER A 38 33.94 7.67 -10.32
C SER A 38 33.12 7.60 -11.61
N ARG A 39 33.58 6.82 -12.60
CA ARG A 39 32.84 6.62 -13.88
C ARG A 39 31.70 5.62 -13.78
N MET A 40 31.75 4.69 -12.81
CA MET A 40 30.63 3.78 -12.51
C MET A 40 29.51 4.48 -11.73
N ALA A 41 29.86 5.39 -10.81
CA ALA A 41 28.88 6.21 -10.08
C ALA A 41 27.95 6.97 -11.04
N ASP A 42 28.52 7.56 -12.10
CA ASP A 42 27.75 8.27 -13.14
C ASP A 42 26.83 7.35 -13.99
N ARG A 43 27.13 6.05 -14.11
CA ARG A 43 26.29 5.10 -14.86
C ARG A 43 25.19 4.48 -14.01
N VAL A 44 25.42 4.27 -12.71
CA VAL A 44 24.38 3.86 -11.76
C VAL A 44 23.35 4.99 -11.60
N TRP A 45 23.77 6.25 -11.71
CA TRP A 45 22.91 7.42 -11.57
C TRP A 45 22.02 7.72 -12.80
N ARG A 46 22.48 7.40 -14.02
CA ARG A 46 21.80 7.81 -15.28
C ARG A 46 20.65 6.92 -15.74
N GLY A 47 20.40 5.79 -15.06
CA GLY A 47 19.36 4.84 -15.45
C GLY A 47 17.99 5.04 -14.79
N GLY A 48 17.88 5.88 -13.75
CA GLY A 48 16.63 6.03 -12.99
C GLY A 48 16.17 4.76 -12.25
N HIS A 49 17.01 3.72 -12.18
CA HIS A 49 16.74 2.48 -11.47
C HIS A 49 17.47 2.48 -10.13
N ILE A 50 16.73 2.23 -9.06
CA ILE A 50 17.31 2.03 -7.72
C ILE A 50 18.05 0.69 -7.74
N VAL A 51 19.38 0.73 -7.72
CA VAL A 51 20.20 -0.48 -7.56
C VAL A 51 20.25 -0.82 -6.08
N MET A 52 19.44 -1.78 -5.65
CA MET A 52 19.55 -2.34 -4.30
C MET A 52 20.90 -3.04 -4.16
N SER A 53 21.68 -2.67 -3.14
CA SER A 53 22.93 -3.34 -2.85
C SER A 53 22.69 -4.81 -2.51
N LYS A 54 23.60 -5.68 -2.97
CA LYS A 54 23.61 -7.09 -2.56
C LYS A 54 24.21 -7.19 -1.16
N SER A 55 23.47 -7.80 -0.24
CA SER A 55 23.96 -8.08 1.11
C SER A 55 25.08 -9.12 1.06
N THR A 56 26.06 -8.97 1.96
CA THR A 56 27.11 -9.97 2.23
C THR A 56 26.87 -10.71 3.55
N LEU A 57 25.72 -10.51 4.19
CA LEU A 57 25.33 -11.24 5.40
C LEU A 57 25.03 -12.70 5.05
N GLU A 58 25.54 -13.63 5.85
CA GLU A 58 25.21 -15.05 5.81
C GLU A 58 24.15 -15.34 6.88
N ILE A 59 22.89 -15.25 6.48
CA ILE A 59 21.72 -15.36 7.37
C ILE A 59 20.68 -16.30 6.76
N PRO A 60 19.85 -16.97 7.59
CA PRO A 60 18.73 -17.76 7.09
C PRO A 60 17.78 -16.93 6.22
N ALA A 61 17.27 -17.57 5.16
CA ALA A 61 16.27 -16.98 4.29
C ALA A 61 15.14 -17.98 4.06
N HIS A 62 13.91 -17.56 4.33
CA HIS A 62 12.71 -18.37 4.20
C HIS A 62 11.80 -17.75 3.15
N LEU A 63 11.55 -18.49 2.06
CA LEU A 63 10.53 -18.14 1.08
C LEU A 63 9.22 -18.76 1.52
N ILE A 64 8.17 -17.94 1.59
CA ILE A 64 6.85 -18.35 2.05
C ILE A 64 5.93 -18.43 0.85
N ASP A 65 5.65 -19.64 0.35
CA ASP A 65 4.84 -19.81 -0.86
C ASP A 65 3.35 -19.52 -0.62
N ARG A 66 2.87 -19.83 0.59
CA ARG A 66 1.48 -19.77 1.01
C ARG A 66 1.41 -19.33 2.48
N ALA A 67 0.42 -18.51 2.83
CA ALA A 67 0.16 -18.11 4.21
C ALA A 67 -0.06 -19.32 5.13
N LYS A 68 0.41 -19.21 6.37
CA LYS A 68 0.22 -20.23 7.42
C LYS A 68 -1.26 -20.44 7.79
N PHE A 69 -2.08 -19.40 7.67
CA PHE A 69 -3.52 -19.43 7.93
C PHE A 69 -4.29 -18.72 6.80
N PRO A 70 -5.60 -18.95 6.64
CA PRO A 70 -6.41 -18.23 5.65
C PRO A 70 -6.34 -16.71 5.83
N VAL A 71 -6.17 -15.98 4.74
CA VAL A 71 -6.06 -14.50 4.75
C VAL A 71 -7.29 -13.86 4.12
N ILE A 72 -7.84 -12.83 4.77
CA ILE A 72 -8.80 -11.90 4.18
C ILE A 72 -8.07 -10.58 3.94
N ASP A 73 -7.86 -10.25 2.68
CA ASP A 73 -7.23 -9.01 2.26
C ASP A 73 -8.29 -7.91 2.10
N VAL A 74 -8.33 -6.97 3.05
CA VAL A 74 -9.39 -5.94 3.08
C VAL A 74 -9.07 -4.67 2.29
N HIS A 75 -7.93 -4.62 1.59
CA HIS A 75 -7.50 -3.39 0.91
C HIS A 75 -7.05 -3.67 -0.52
N ASN A 76 -8.01 -3.57 -1.44
CA ASN A 76 -7.75 -3.79 -2.86
C ASN A 76 -8.50 -2.81 -3.73
N HIS A 77 -7.88 -2.52 -4.86
CA HIS A 77 -8.42 -1.69 -5.91
C HIS A 77 -8.46 -2.51 -7.20
N SER A 78 -9.63 -2.56 -7.82
CA SER A 78 -9.90 -3.24 -9.08
C SER A 78 -9.97 -2.30 -10.27
N GLN A 79 -10.02 -0.99 -10.02
CA GLN A 79 -9.94 0.06 -11.02
C GLN A 79 -8.87 1.10 -10.68
N TRP A 80 -8.27 1.66 -11.72
CA TRP A 80 -7.39 2.81 -11.64
C TRP A 80 -7.72 3.77 -12.77
N ASP A 81 -7.98 5.05 -12.46
CA ASP A 81 -8.41 6.07 -13.44
C ASP A 81 -9.57 5.62 -14.34
N GLY A 82 -10.55 4.92 -13.76
CA GLY A 82 -11.72 4.38 -14.47
C GLY A 82 -11.44 3.17 -15.37
N VAL A 83 -10.22 2.64 -15.36
CA VAL A 83 -9.81 1.46 -16.11
C VAL A 83 -9.77 0.25 -15.19
N TRP A 84 -10.46 -0.83 -15.59
CA TRP A 84 -10.42 -2.12 -14.90
C TRP A 84 -9.03 -2.73 -14.93
N GLN A 85 -8.46 -2.93 -13.75
CA GLN A 85 -7.20 -3.62 -13.52
C GLN A 85 -7.43 -5.12 -13.27
N VAL A 86 -8.59 -5.46 -12.71
CA VAL A 86 -9.05 -6.84 -12.58
C VAL A 86 -10.10 -7.11 -13.65
N THR A 87 -9.71 -7.88 -14.66
CA THR A 87 -10.59 -8.27 -15.77
C THR A 87 -10.82 -9.78 -15.89
N ASP A 88 -10.02 -10.59 -15.18
CA ASP A 88 -10.09 -12.06 -15.18
C ASP A 88 -10.23 -12.59 -13.74
N ILE A 89 -11.47 -12.86 -13.34
CA ILE A 89 -11.79 -13.40 -12.01
C ILE A 89 -11.23 -14.82 -11.80
N PRO A 90 -11.34 -15.77 -12.74
CA PRO A 90 -10.66 -17.06 -12.63
C PRO A 90 -9.15 -16.96 -12.38
N ALA A 91 -8.43 -16.09 -13.09
CA ALA A 91 -7.00 -15.90 -12.88
C ALA A 91 -6.70 -15.32 -11.49
N LEU A 92 -7.49 -14.35 -11.04
CA LEU A 92 -7.38 -13.79 -9.69
C LEU A 92 -7.62 -14.87 -8.62
N LEU A 93 -8.66 -15.67 -8.75
CA LEU A 93 -8.95 -16.76 -7.80
C LEU A 93 -7.81 -17.78 -7.75
N LYS A 94 -7.20 -18.10 -8.89
CA LYS A 94 -6.04 -19.00 -8.93
C LYS A 94 -4.87 -18.45 -8.12
N VAL A 95 -4.60 -17.14 -8.21
CA VAL A 95 -3.56 -16.50 -7.39
C VAL A 95 -3.93 -16.58 -5.91
N MET A 96 -5.17 -16.18 -5.56
CA MET A 96 -5.68 -16.23 -4.19
C MET A 96 -5.56 -17.64 -3.58
N ASP A 97 -5.99 -18.65 -4.34
CA ASP A 97 -5.94 -20.05 -3.92
C ASP A 97 -4.51 -20.57 -3.82
N THR A 98 -3.57 -20.08 -4.63
CA THR A 98 -2.15 -20.46 -4.55
C THR A 98 -1.55 -19.98 -3.23
N VAL A 99 -1.79 -18.72 -2.87
CA VAL A 99 -1.13 -18.06 -1.73
C VAL A 99 -1.92 -18.15 -0.41
N GLY A 100 -3.12 -18.73 -0.42
CA GLY A 100 -3.94 -18.92 0.80
C GLY A 100 -4.82 -17.73 1.17
N VAL A 101 -5.14 -16.87 0.19
CA VAL A 101 -6.07 -15.74 0.37
C VAL A 101 -7.51 -16.24 0.19
N ALA A 102 -8.25 -16.25 1.29
CA ALA A 102 -9.63 -16.71 1.32
C ALA A 102 -10.64 -15.64 0.92
N GLY A 103 -10.36 -14.36 1.20
CA GLY A 103 -11.26 -13.26 0.85
C GLY A 103 -10.52 -12.02 0.36
N ARG A 104 -11.16 -11.24 -0.51
CA ARG A 104 -10.70 -9.90 -0.90
C ARG A 104 -11.84 -8.89 -0.79
N VAL A 105 -11.54 -7.69 -0.31
CA VAL A 105 -12.45 -6.54 -0.36
C VAL A 105 -12.03 -5.62 -1.48
N ASP A 106 -12.96 -5.31 -2.37
CA ASP A 106 -12.80 -4.30 -3.41
C ASP A 106 -13.34 -2.95 -2.92
N LEU A 107 -12.51 -1.91 -3.01
CA LEU A 107 -12.77 -0.58 -2.43
C LEU A 107 -13.27 0.45 -3.46
N ASP A 108 -13.52 0.02 -4.70
CA ASP A 108 -13.77 0.91 -5.85
C ASP A 108 -15.24 0.97 -6.28
N GLY A 109 -16.15 0.47 -5.45
CA GLY A 109 -17.54 0.24 -5.83
C GLY A 109 -18.29 1.50 -6.27
N GLY A 110 -17.90 2.71 -5.86
CA GLY A 110 -18.64 3.92 -6.23
C GLY A 110 -20.08 3.88 -5.71
N THR A 111 -21.00 4.52 -6.45
CA THR A 111 -22.45 4.47 -6.21
C THR A 111 -23.20 4.15 -7.52
N GLY A 112 -24.51 3.87 -7.43
CA GLY A 112 -25.38 3.66 -8.57
C GLY A 112 -24.92 2.55 -9.52
N ASP A 113 -24.91 2.81 -10.82
CA ASP A 113 -24.54 1.84 -11.87
C ASP A 113 -23.12 1.30 -11.70
N ARG A 114 -22.19 2.14 -11.21
CA ARG A 114 -20.81 1.70 -10.95
C ARG A 114 -20.81 0.63 -9.86
N LEU A 115 -21.55 0.84 -8.78
CA LEU A 115 -21.65 -0.16 -7.72
C LEU A 115 -22.25 -1.46 -8.23
N GLU A 116 -23.30 -1.39 -9.05
CA GLU A 116 -23.86 -2.59 -9.65
C GLU A 116 -22.84 -3.36 -10.51
N GLN A 117 -21.98 -2.68 -11.27
CA GLN A 117 -20.92 -3.34 -12.05
C GLN A 117 -19.92 -4.08 -11.16
N HIS A 118 -19.45 -3.45 -10.08
CA HIS A 118 -18.53 -4.08 -9.13
C HIS A 118 -19.17 -5.26 -8.39
N LEU A 119 -20.41 -5.11 -7.93
CA LEU A 119 -21.18 -6.20 -7.33
C LEU A 119 -21.38 -7.36 -8.32
N ASN A 120 -21.63 -7.08 -9.60
CA ASN A 120 -21.76 -8.10 -10.64
C ASN A 120 -20.46 -8.87 -10.87
N LEU A 121 -19.35 -8.15 -11.04
CA LEU A 121 -18.07 -8.76 -11.33
C LEU A 121 -17.58 -9.65 -10.18
N PHE A 122 -17.66 -9.14 -8.94
CA PHE A 122 -17.09 -9.82 -7.77
C PHE A 122 -18.13 -10.63 -6.99
N ARG A 123 -19.16 -9.97 -6.47
CA ARG A 123 -20.12 -10.58 -5.54
C ARG A 123 -21.00 -11.61 -6.23
N ARG A 124 -21.51 -11.35 -7.43
CA ARG A 124 -22.37 -12.32 -8.14
C ARG A 124 -21.58 -13.49 -8.71
N SER A 125 -20.30 -13.29 -9.06
CA SER A 125 -19.42 -14.36 -9.56
C SER A 125 -18.96 -15.32 -8.45
N ARG A 126 -18.52 -14.79 -7.30
CA ARG A 126 -18.04 -15.56 -6.14
C ARG A 126 -18.42 -14.87 -4.82
N PRO A 127 -19.68 -14.98 -4.39
CA PRO A 127 -20.19 -14.28 -3.20
C PRO A 127 -19.51 -14.70 -1.89
N ASP A 128 -18.78 -15.82 -1.91
CA ASP A 128 -18.00 -16.38 -0.80
C ASP A 128 -16.58 -15.80 -0.70
N ARG A 129 -16.09 -15.15 -1.77
CA ARG A 129 -14.68 -14.73 -1.88
C ARG A 129 -14.47 -13.21 -1.89
N PHE A 130 -15.54 -12.45 -2.12
CA PHE A 130 -15.44 -11.01 -2.29
C PHE A 130 -16.46 -10.21 -1.46
N ALA A 131 -16.02 -9.04 -1.03
CA ALA A 131 -16.86 -7.93 -0.54
C ALA A 131 -16.59 -6.69 -1.39
N VAL A 132 -17.55 -5.77 -1.47
CA VAL A 132 -17.43 -4.50 -2.21
C VAL A 132 -17.83 -3.36 -1.30
N PHE A 133 -17.00 -2.32 -1.25
CA PHE A 133 -17.31 -1.08 -0.53
C PHE A 133 -17.80 -0.02 -1.51
N VAL A 134 -18.73 0.81 -1.04
CA VAL A 134 -19.07 2.07 -1.72
C VAL A 134 -17.84 2.97 -1.72
N SER A 135 -17.66 3.77 -2.77
CA SER A 135 -16.69 4.87 -2.76
C SER A 135 -17.34 6.17 -3.24
N CYS A 136 -16.76 7.31 -2.88
CA CYS A 136 -17.32 8.62 -3.18
C CYS A 136 -16.65 9.26 -4.41
N ASP A 137 -17.45 9.75 -5.34
CA ASP A 137 -17.02 10.70 -6.37
C ASP A 137 -17.33 12.13 -5.91
N TRP A 138 -16.34 12.78 -5.31
CA TRP A 138 -16.52 14.14 -4.78
C TRP A 138 -16.86 15.16 -5.87
N GLU A 139 -16.31 15.00 -7.09
CA GLU A 139 -16.58 15.92 -8.18
C GLU A 139 -18.08 15.90 -8.53
N TYR A 140 -18.68 14.71 -8.58
CA TYR A 140 -20.12 14.55 -8.76
C TYR A 140 -20.93 15.17 -7.61
N TYR A 141 -20.60 14.91 -6.33
CA TYR A 141 -21.47 15.35 -5.24
C TYR A 141 -21.35 16.85 -4.91
N LEU A 142 -20.20 17.48 -5.14
CA LEU A 142 -19.95 18.88 -4.74
C LEU A 142 -20.76 19.91 -5.51
N GLN A 143 -21.42 19.52 -6.61
CA GLN A 143 -22.39 20.37 -7.29
C GLN A 143 -23.67 20.61 -6.46
N PHE A 144 -23.99 19.73 -5.50
CA PHE A 144 -25.14 19.88 -4.62
C PHE A 144 -24.81 20.76 -3.40
N GLU A 145 -25.79 21.53 -2.90
CA GLU A 145 -25.64 22.30 -1.66
C GLU A 145 -25.50 21.40 -0.44
N ASP A 146 -26.34 20.37 -0.38
CA ASP A 146 -26.26 19.27 0.59
C ASP A 146 -25.47 18.08 0.01
N PHE A 147 -24.22 18.32 -0.44
CA PHE A 147 -23.40 17.28 -1.09
C PHE A 147 -23.26 16.01 -0.23
N ALA A 148 -23.07 16.19 1.08
CA ALA A 148 -22.89 15.08 2.01
C ALA A 148 -24.19 14.32 2.25
N GLY A 149 -25.34 15.00 2.34
CA GLY A 149 -26.63 14.32 2.45
C GLY A 149 -27.02 13.59 1.16
N HIS A 150 -26.65 14.12 -0.02
CA HIS A 150 -26.79 13.40 -1.28
C HIS A 150 -25.96 12.10 -1.29
N PHE A 151 -24.67 12.20 -0.96
CA PHE A 151 -23.83 11.00 -0.90
C PHE A 151 -24.29 10.00 0.18
N ALA A 152 -24.71 10.48 1.36
CA ALA A 152 -25.21 9.61 2.42
C ALA A 152 -26.45 8.80 1.98
N ARG A 153 -27.36 9.39 1.20
CA ARG A 153 -28.52 8.66 0.64
C ARG A 153 -28.09 7.58 -0.35
N ASP A 154 -27.14 7.89 -1.23
CA ASP A 154 -26.63 6.92 -2.20
C ASP A 154 -25.79 5.83 -1.54
N PHE A 155 -25.04 6.16 -0.49
CA PHE A 155 -24.33 5.21 0.34
C PHE A 155 -25.30 4.24 1.03
N ALA A 156 -26.35 4.75 1.69
CA ALA A 156 -27.39 3.91 2.29
C ALA A 156 -28.06 3.00 1.24
N GLN A 157 -28.30 3.52 0.04
CA GLN A 157 -28.82 2.72 -1.07
C GLN A 157 -27.84 1.64 -1.52
N GLY A 158 -26.54 1.96 -1.59
CA GLY A 158 -25.49 1.01 -1.94
C GLY A 158 -25.37 -0.14 -0.93
N ILE A 159 -25.51 0.14 0.36
CA ILE A 159 -25.56 -0.90 1.40
C ILE A 159 -26.76 -1.83 1.16
N ARG A 160 -27.95 -1.29 0.87
CA ARG A 160 -29.14 -2.10 0.54
C ARG A 160 -28.96 -2.94 -0.73
N GLN A 161 -28.11 -2.51 -1.66
CA GLN A 161 -27.75 -3.26 -2.86
C GLN A 161 -26.71 -4.36 -2.60
N GLY A 162 -26.05 -4.36 -1.43
CA GLY A 162 -25.12 -5.40 -0.99
C GLY A 162 -23.68 -4.94 -0.81
N ALA A 163 -23.41 -3.64 -0.81
CA ALA A 163 -22.12 -3.11 -0.36
C ALA A 163 -21.96 -3.30 1.16
N GLU A 164 -20.73 -3.50 1.61
CA GLU A 164 -20.44 -3.94 2.99
C GLU A 164 -19.55 -2.96 3.76
N GLY A 165 -19.38 -1.75 3.24
CA GLY A 165 -18.56 -0.69 3.83
C GLY A 165 -18.43 0.51 2.91
N LEU A 166 -17.65 1.48 3.36
CA LEU A 166 -17.34 2.71 2.64
C LEU A 166 -15.82 2.90 2.56
N LYS A 167 -15.30 3.19 1.36
CA LYS A 167 -13.95 3.72 1.13
C LYS A 167 -14.02 5.23 0.93
N LEU A 168 -13.21 5.96 1.70
CA LEU A 168 -12.89 7.34 1.43
C LEU A 168 -11.39 7.50 1.19
N TRP A 169 -11.06 8.20 0.10
CA TRP A 169 -9.71 8.41 -0.38
C TRP A 169 -9.06 9.67 0.19
N LYS A 170 -7.73 9.74 0.12
CA LYS A 170 -6.91 10.82 0.68
C LYS A 170 -7.28 12.21 0.17
N GLU A 171 -7.86 12.30 -1.03
CA GLU A 171 -8.30 13.57 -1.61
C GLU A 171 -9.26 14.30 -0.67
N LEU A 172 -10.12 13.57 0.06
CA LEU A 172 -10.87 14.13 1.18
C LEU A 172 -9.90 14.48 2.31
N GLY A 173 -9.84 15.75 2.68
CA GLY A 173 -8.86 16.26 3.63
C GLY A 173 -7.61 16.81 2.96
N LEU A 174 -7.14 16.24 1.85
CA LEU A 174 -5.91 16.72 1.21
C LEU A 174 -6.15 17.79 0.14
N THR A 175 -7.01 17.51 -0.85
CA THR A 175 -7.14 18.32 -2.08
C THR A 175 -8.56 18.70 -2.43
N VAL A 176 -9.58 17.96 -1.98
CA VAL A 176 -10.99 18.26 -2.24
C VAL A 176 -11.36 19.63 -1.67
N LYS A 177 -11.98 20.45 -2.53
CA LYS A 177 -12.43 21.80 -2.19
C LYS A 177 -13.91 21.93 -2.48
N ASP A 178 -14.61 22.67 -1.63
CA ASP A 178 -15.99 23.04 -1.89
C ASP A 178 -16.11 24.10 -3.01
N ARG A 179 -17.36 24.44 -3.36
CA ARG A 179 -17.69 25.45 -4.39
C ARG A 179 -17.04 26.81 -4.19
N ASN A 180 -16.62 27.14 -2.97
CA ASN A 180 -15.97 28.41 -2.63
C ASN A 180 -14.43 28.29 -2.69
N GLY A 181 -13.91 27.15 -3.14
CA GLY A 181 -12.48 26.87 -3.18
C GLY A 181 -11.88 26.52 -1.81
N LYS A 182 -12.70 26.30 -0.78
CA LYS A 182 -12.22 25.96 0.57
C LYS A 182 -12.02 24.45 0.70
N ARG A 183 -10.84 24.03 1.17
CA ARG A 183 -10.54 22.61 1.47
C ARG A 183 -11.56 22.03 2.43
N ILE A 184 -12.04 20.83 2.13
CA ILE A 184 -12.92 20.05 3.01
C ILE A 184 -12.04 19.15 3.88
N ALA A 185 -12.01 19.44 5.17
CA ALA A 185 -11.30 18.63 6.17
C ALA A 185 -12.03 17.31 6.44
N THR A 186 -11.31 16.27 6.87
CA THR A 186 -11.95 14.97 7.19
C THR A 186 -12.89 15.04 8.39
N ASN A 187 -12.68 16.01 9.29
CA ASN A 187 -13.57 16.32 10.42
C ASN A 187 -14.60 17.43 10.10
N ASP A 188 -14.82 17.78 8.83
CA ASP A 188 -15.79 18.81 8.45
C ASP A 188 -17.21 18.39 8.92
N PRO A 189 -17.91 19.23 9.71
CA PRO A 189 -19.20 18.87 10.28
C PRO A 189 -20.29 18.58 9.24
N ARG A 190 -20.13 19.08 8.00
CA ARG A 190 -21.06 18.78 6.90
C ARG A 190 -21.06 17.30 6.53
N LEU A 191 -19.99 16.56 6.82
CA LEU A 191 -19.87 15.13 6.50
C LEU A 191 -20.66 14.21 7.44
N GLN A 192 -21.22 14.74 8.55
CA GLN A 192 -21.92 13.95 9.57
C GLN A 192 -22.96 12.96 9.02
N PRO A 193 -23.80 13.31 8.03
CA PRO A 193 -24.79 12.38 7.48
C PRO A 193 -24.18 11.06 6.95
N ILE A 194 -22.93 11.09 6.49
CA ILE A 194 -22.22 9.90 5.98
C ILE A 194 -21.89 8.95 7.14
N TRP A 195 -21.41 9.49 8.26
CA TRP A 195 -21.04 8.73 9.46
C TRP A 195 -22.26 8.16 10.16
N ASP A 196 -23.36 8.92 10.16
CA ASP A 196 -24.64 8.48 10.71
C ASP A 196 -25.16 7.25 9.96
N VAL A 197 -25.07 7.22 8.62
CA VAL A 197 -25.42 6.04 7.82
C VAL A 197 -24.51 4.86 8.14
N ALA A 198 -23.19 5.07 8.21
CA ALA A 198 -22.27 3.98 8.55
C ALA A 198 -22.59 3.37 9.94
N ALA A 199 -22.91 4.21 10.92
CA ALA A 199 -23.32 3.79 12.26
C ALA A 199 -24.68 3.08 12.27
N GLU A 200 -25.68 3.61 11.55
CA GLU A 200 -27.03 3.03 11.46
C GLU A 200 -26.99 1.60 10.90
N TYR A 201 -26.21 1.38 9.85
CA TYR A 201 -26.10 0.08 9.18
C TYR A 201 -25.02 -0.82 9.77
N GLY A 202 -24.19 -0.31 10.70
CA GLY A 202 -23.12 -1.07 11.33
C GLY A 202 -22.02 -1.53 10.37
N VAL A 203 -21.76 -0.75 9.31
CA VAL A 203 -20.73 -1.06 8.30
C VAL A 203 -19.46 -0.23 8.54
N PRO A 204 -18.26 -0.77 8.28
CA PRO A 204 -17.01 -0.05 8.48
C PRO A 204 -16.77 1.04 7.41
N VAL A 205 -16.07 2.10 7.81
CA VAL A 205 -15.53 3.12 6.93
C VAL A 205 -14.01 2.99 6.86
N LEU A 206 -13.47 2.54 5.72
CA LEU A 206 -12.03 2.60 5.45
C LEU A 206 -11.67 3.99 4.93
N ILE A 207 -10.91 4.74 5.72
CA ILE A 207 -10.54 6.12 5.41
C ILE A 207 -9.02 6.29 5.28
N HIS A 208 -8.62 6.85 4.15
CA HIS A 208 -7.27 7.29 3.85
C HIS A 208 -7.25 8.82 3.94
N THR A 209 -6.32 9.38 4.71
CA THR A 209 -6.24 10.83 4.97
C THR A 209 -4.85 11.38 4.73
N ALA A 210 -3.81 10.57 4.87
CA ALA A 210 -2.45 11.00 4.58
C ALA A 210 -1.59 9.84 4.05
N ASP A 211 -0.54 10.23 3.33
CA ASP A 211 0.53 9.38 2.84
C ASP A 211 1.75 9.43 3.78
N PRO A 212 2.84 8.69 3.53
CA PRO A 212 4.00 8.66 4.42
C PRO A 212 4.48 10.06 4.82
N VAL A 213 4.93 10.22 6.06
CA VAL A 213 5.36 11.53 6.62
C VAL A 213 6.35 12.24 5.70
N ALA A 214 7.25 11.48 5.07
CA ALA A 214 8.25 11.99 4.13
C ALA A 214 7.62 12.75 2.94
N PHE A 215 6.39 12.44 2.52
CA PHE A 215 5.72 13.15 1.42
C PHE A 215 5.34 14.59 1.79
N PHE A 216 5.31 14.92 3.08
CA PHE A 216 5.04 16.26 3.61
C PHE A 216 6.30 16.99 4.08
N GLN A 217 7.48 16.49 3.71
CA GLN A 217 8.78 17.07 4.07
C GLN A 217 9.48 17.66 2.84
N PRO A 218 10.48 18.56 3.02
CA PRO A 218 11.33 19.01 1.92
C PRO A 218 11.90 17.83 1.12
N LEU A 219 12.16 18.06 -0.17
CA LEU A 219 12.77 17.03 -1.03
C LEU A 219 14.25 16.78 -0.68
N GLU A 220 14.95 17.82 -0.20
CA GLU A 220 16.33 17.69 0.27
C GLU A 220 16.40 16.85 1.54
N GLY A 221 17.21 15.78 1.52
CA GLY A 221 17.34 14.85 2.65
C GLY A 221 16.15 13.90 2.86
N ASN A 222 15.20 13.87 1.92
CA ASN A 222 14.00 13.05 2.02
C ASN A 222 14.30 11.55 1.90
N GLU A 223 13.80 10.71 2.82
CA GLU A 223 14.04 9.26 2.79
C GLU A 223 13.35 8.56 1.60
N LEU A 224 12.33 9.19 1.00
CA LEU A 224 11.61 8.72 -0.18
C LEU A 224 11.93 9.56 -1.43
N TYR A 225 13.10 10.21 -1.47
CA TYR A 225 13.55 11.06 -2.58
C TYR A 225 13.33 10.44 -3.96
N HIS A 226 13.73 9.18 -4.16
CA HIS A 226 13.58 8.51 -5.45
C HIS A 226 12.11 8.25 -5.84
N SER A 227 11.26 7.92 -4.87
CA SER A 227 9.81 7.77 -5.09
C SER A 227 9.20 9.11 -5.51
N LEU A 228 9.56 10.21 -4.82
CA LEU A 228 9.06 11.55 -5.10
C LEU A 228 9.56 12.13 -6.42
N LEU A 229 10.75 11.74 -6.90
CA LEU A 229 11.20 12.09 -8.25
C LEU A 229 10.39 11.37 -9.33
N ARG A 230 9.94 10.13 -9.07
CA ARG A 230 9.13 9.36 -10.01
C ARG A 230 7.66 9.79 -10.00
N HIS A 231 7.16 10.12 -8.81
CA HIS A 231 5.77 10.54 -8.55
C HIS A 231 5.76 11.91 -7.85
N PRO A 232 6.03 12.99 -8.60
CA PRO A 232 6.05 14.34 -8.02
C PRO A 232 4.67 14.77 -7.48
N ASP A 233 3.59 14.18 -7.97
CA ASP A 233 2.22 14.36 -7.48
C ASP A 233 2.01 13.82 -6.05
N TRP A 234 2.92 12.98 -5.55
CA TRP A 234 2.92 12.53 -4.16
C TRP A 234 3.62 13.50 -3.21
N HIS A 235 4.23 14.58 -3.71
CA HIS A 235 4.95 15.54 -2.87
C HIS A 235 4.01 16.63 -2.33
N PHE A 236 3.44 16.38 -1.15
CA PHE A 236 2.50 17.29 -0.46
C PHE A 236 3.18 18.32 0.44
N TYR A 237 4.41 18.74 0.09
CA TYR A 237 5.14 19.76 0.84
C TYR A 237 4.84 21.17 0.32
N GLY A 238 4.63 22.12 1.24
CA GLY A 238 4.46 23.53 0.94
C GLY A 238 3.05 24.07 1.24
N PRO A 239 2.82 25.38 1.02
CA PRO A 239 1.64 26.08 1.50
C PRO A 239 0.33 25.69 0.79
N SER A 240 0.41 24.95 -0.31
CA SER A 240 -0.75 24.48 -1.07
C SER A 240 -1.48 23.32 -0.39
N TYR A 241 -0.85 22.66 0.57
CA TYR A 241 -1.36 21.47 1.26
C TYR A 241 -1.43 21.70 2.78
N PRO A 242 -2.37 21.05 3.48
CA PRO A 242 -2.32 20.97 4.94
C PRO A 242 -1.06 20.23 5.39
N SER A 243 -0.57 20.53 6.59
CA SER A 243 0.55 19.76 7.16
C SER A 243 0.09 18.34 7.54
N PHE A 244 1.05 17.42 7.65
CA PHE A 244 0.78 16.06 8.12
C PHE A 244 0.11 16.06 9.50
N GLU A 245 0.59 16.91 10.43
CA GLU A 245 0.04 17.05 11.78
C GLU A 245 -1.41 17.53 11.75
N GLN A 246 -1.73 18.48 10.86
CA GLN A 246 -3.10 18.95 10.68
C GLN A 246 -4.01 17.80 10.20
N LEU A 247 -3.57 17.03 9.21
CA LEU A 247 -4.33 15.86 8.72
C LEU A 247 -4.55 14.81 9.81
N MET A 248 -3.53 14.53 10.63
CA MET A 248 -3.65 13.58 11.74
C MET A 248 -4.55 14.09 12.86
N GLN A 249 -4.55 15.40 13.13
CA GLN A 249 -5.49 16.00 14.07
C GLN A 249 -6.93 15.89 13.56
N GLU A 250 -7.18 16.23 12.29
CA GLU A 250 -8.50 16.11 11.67
C GLU A 250 -9.01 14.67 11.69
N PHE A 251 -8.14 13.70 11.38
CA PHE A 251 -8.45 12.27 11.47
C PHE A 251 -8.80 11.83 12.89
N GLU A 252 -8.01 12.21 13.90
CA GLU A 252 -8.31 11.87 15.30
C GLU A 252 -9.63 12.49 15.77
N GLU A 253 -9.89 13.77 15.44
CA GLU A 253 -11.14 14.45 15.80
C GLU A 253 -12.37 13.81 15.15
N LEU A 254 -12.24 13.36 13.89
CA LEU A 254 -13.29 12.62 13.20
C LEU A 254 -13.66 11.35 13.98
N ILE A 255 -12.67 10.54 14.35
CA ILE A 255 -12.89 9.28 15.09
C ILE A 255 -13.53 9.57 16.45
N ALA A 256 -12.99 10.55 17.18
CA ALA A 256 -13.45 10.92 18.51
C ALA A 256 -14.91 11.40 18.53
N ARG A 257 -15.34 12.12 17.49
CA ARG A 257 -16.72 12.63 17.37
C ARG A 257 -17.74 11.57 16.96
N ASN A 258 -17.30 10.43 16.43
CA ASN A 258 -18.17 9.40 15.86
C ASN A 258 -17.99 8.03 16.53
N PRO A 259 -18.22 7.90 17.85
CA PRO A 259 -17.93 6.67 18.60
C PRO A 259 -18.77 5.45 18.18
N SER A 260 -19.91 5.67 17.50
CA SER A 260 -20.78 4.61 16.98
C SER A 260 -20.40 4.14 15.58
N THR A 261 -19.52 4.86 14.88
CA THR A 261 -19.04 4.52 13.54
C THR A 261 -17.73 3.76 13.66
N THR A 262 -17.65 2.58 13.04
CA THR A 262 -16.38 1.83 12.99
C THR A 262 -15.53 2.34 11.84
N PHE A 263 -14.31 2.79 12.14
CA PHE A 263 -13.33 3.23 11.15
C PHE A 263 -12.23 2.21 10.97
N ILE A 264 -11.73 2.06 9.74
CA ILE A 264 -10.48 1.40 9.41
C ILE A 264 -9.54 2.49 8.87
N GLY A 265 -8.59 2.93 9.68
CA GLY A 265 -7.55 3.87 9.25
C GLY A 265 -6.60 3.19 8.29
N ALA A 266 -6.61 3.62 7.03
CA ALA A 266 -5.75 3.06 6.00
C ALA A 266 -4.28 3.16 6.39
N HIS A 267 -3.47 2.19 5.99
CA HIS A 267 -2.02 2.27 6.04
C HIS A 267 -1.47 2.55 7.46
N VAL A 268 -1.92 1.76 8.43
CA VAL A 268 -1.59 1.91 9.86
C VAL A 268 -2.07 3.26 10.40
N GLY A 269 -3.33 3.61 10.13
CA GLY A 269 -3.90 4.89 10.56
C GLY A 269 -3.18 6.10 9.96
N ASN A 270 -2.64 5.94 8.74
CA ASN A 270 -1.85 6.92 8.00
C ASN A 270 -0.51 7.30 8.65
N TYR A 271 -0.07 6.59 9.70
CA TYR A 271 1.08 7.01 10.51
C TYR A 271 1.99 5.85 10.94
N ALA A 272 2.33 4.98 9.99
CA ALA A 272 3.20 3.81 10.21
C ALA A 272 4.61 4.17 10.75
N GLU A 273 5.08 5.40 10.50
CA GLU A 273 6.33 5.93 11.05
C GLU A 273 6.27 6.17 12.58
N ASN A 274 5.06 6.26 13.18
CA ASN A 274 4.87 6.51 14.60
C ASN A 274 3.84 5.56 15.24
N LEU A 275 4.24 4.30 15.39
CA LEU A 275 3.40 3.25 15.99
C LEU A 275 3.00 3.53 17.44
N LEU A 276 3.77 4.33 18.17
CA LEU A 276 3.38 4.77 19.52
C LEU A 276 2.11 5.63 19.47
N ARG A 277 2.05 6.59 18.54
CA ARG A 277 0.89 7.45 18.36
C ARG A 277 -0.33 6.66 17.92
N VAL A 278 -0.17 5.75 16.95
CA VAL A 278 -1.26 4.88 16.49
C VAL A 278 -1.77 3.99 17.63
N GLY A 279 -0.87 3.42 18.44
CA GLY A 279 -1.25 2.64 19.63
C GLY A 279 -2.09 3.44 20.62
N GLN A 280 -1.70 4.68 20.92
CA GLN A 280 -2.48 5.58 21.78
C GLN A 280 -3.89 5.86 21.23
N TRP A 281 -4.05 5.95 19.91
CA TRP A 281 -5.37 6.08 19.31
C TRP A 281 -6.19 4.80 19.44
N LEU A 282 -5.59 3.63 19.21
CA LEU A 282 -6.27 2.34 19.35
C LEU A 282 -6.72 2.05 20.79
N ASP A 283 -5.93 2.49 21.78
CA ASP A 283 -6.28 2.43 23.21
C ASP A 283 -7.46 3.36 23.54
N ARG A 284 -7.47 4.57 22.97
CA ARG A 284 -8.45 5.61 23.30
C ARG A 284 -9.79 5.43 22.60
N TYR A 285 -9.77 4.99 21.34
CA TYR A 285 -10.94 4.95 20.47
C TYR A 285 -11.30 3.50 20.14
N PRO A 286 -12.27 2.87 20.84
CA PRO A 286 -12.64 1.47 20.61
C PRO A 286 -13.26 1.20 19.23
N ASN A 287 -13.66 2.26 18.53
CA ASN A 287 -14.22 2.23 17.18
C ASN A 287 -13.17 2.34 16.05
N LEU A 288 -11.87 2.41 16.37
CA LEU A 288 -10.79 2.52 15.38
C LEU A 288 -10.08 1.19 15.08
N TYR A 289 -10.00 0.78 13.83
CA TYR A 289 -9.17 -0.31 13.36
C TYR A 289 -8.12 0.26 12.40
N VAL A 290 -7.09 -0.50 12.07
CA VAL A 290 -6.14 -0.10 11.03
C VAL A 290 -5.79 -1.28 10.14
N ASP A 291 -5.48 -1.01 8.87
CA ASP A 291 -4.84 -2.02 8.01
C ASP A 291 -3.31 -1.87 8.01
N ILE A 292 -2.60 -2.84 7.41
CA ILE A 292 -1.14 -2.80 7.21
C ILE A 292 -0.76 -2.56 5.74
N ALA A 293 -1.74 -2.22 4.90
CA ALA A 293 -1.59 -2.15 3.45
C ALA A 293 -0.59 -1.09 3.03
N ALA A 294 0.22 -1.38 2.01
CA ALA A 294 1.26 -0.48 1.50
C ALA A 294 2.27 0.08 2.54
N ARG A 295 2.44 -0.57 3.71
CA ARG A 295 3.32 -0.09 4.80
C ARG A 295 4.39 -1.09 5.25
N ILE A 296 4.64 -2.16 4.49
CA ILE A 296 5.70 -3.12 4.77
C ILE A 296 7.09 -2.45 4.88
N ALA A 297 7.35 -1.39 4.09
CA ALA A 297 8.60 -0.64 4.13
C ALA A 297 8.83 0.06 5.48
N GLN A 298 7.79 0.69 6.04
CA GLN A 298 7.82 1.37 7.33
C GLN A 298 7.82 0.39 8.50
N LEU A 299 7.00 -0.66 8.44
CA LEU A 299 6.88 -1.64 9.52
C LEU A 299 8.15 -2.51 9.61
N GLY A 300 8.64 -2.98 8.47
CA GLY A 300 9.77 -3.89 8.38
C GLY A 300 11.12 -3.27 8.70
N ARG A 301 11.27 -1.94 8.65
CA ARG A 301 12.50 -1.24 9.08
C ARG A 301 12.55 -0.95 10.59
N GLN A 302 11.50 -1.29 11.33
CA GLN A 302 11.41 -1.11 12.80
C GLN A 302 10.93 -2.39 13.51
N PRO A 303 11.54 -3.57 13.25
CA PRO A 303 10.96 -4.88 13.55
C PRO A 303 10.54 -5.08 15.01
N TYR A 304 11.34 -4.62 15.98
CA TYR A 304 11.01 -4.77 17.40
C TYR A 304 9.77 -3.97 17.81
N THR A 305 9.64 -2.75 17.31
CA THR A 305 8.49 -1.88 17.60
C THR A 305 7.26 -2.38 16.85
N ALA A 306 7.43 -2.75 15.57
CA ALA A 306 6.36 -3.34 14.77
C ALA A 306 5.83 -4.63 15.40
N ARG A 307 6.70 -5.57 15.80
CA ARG A 307 6.28 -6.81 16.46
C ARG A 307 5.45 -6.55 17.71
N ARG A 308 5.89 -5.65 18.59
CA ARG A 308 5.13 -5.29 19.81
C ARG A 308 3.77 -4.69 19.47
N PHE A 309 3.72 -3.76 18.52
CA PHE A 309 2.48 -3.13 18.07
C PHE A 309 1.50 -4.16 17.48
N LEU A 310 1.96 -4.98 16.52
CA LEU A 310 1.15 -6.00 15.86
C LEU A 310 0.64 -7.05 16.86
N THR A 311 1.46 -7.41 17.85
CA THR A 311 1.06 -8.35 18.92
C THR A 311 0.04 -7.72 19.87
N GLN A 312 0.28 -6.50 20.35
CA GLN A 312 -0.60 -5.84 21.33
C GLN A 312 -1.97 -5.51 20.75
N TYR A 313 -2.04 -5.14 19.46
CA TYR A 313 -3.25 -4.66 18.81
C TYR A 313 -3.78 -5.60 17.73
N SER A 314 -3.41 -6.88 17.75
CA SER A 314 -3.79 -7.87 16.71
C SER A 314 -5.28 -7.87 16.37
N ARG A 315 -6.13 -7.76 17.40
CA ARG A 315 -7.61 -7.72 17.29
C ARG A 315 -8.20 -6.41 16.79
N ARG A 316 -7.35 -5.43 16.49
CA ARG A 316 -7.68 -4.10 15.95
C ARG A 316 -6.96 -3.82 14.63
N ILE A 317 -6.27 -4.82 14.10
CA ILE A 317 -5.50 -4.75 12.85
C ILE A 317 -6.09 -5.75 11.86
N VAL A 318 -6.24 -5.33 10.61
CA VAL A 318 -6.69 -6.16 9.49
C VAL A 318 -5.59 -6.26 8.43
N PHE A 319 -5.49 -7.43 7.80
CA PHE A 319 -4.57 -7.62 6.68
C PHE A 319 -5.06 -6.84 5.45
N GLY A 320 -4.14 -6.17 4.76
CA GLY A 320 -4.38 -5.56 3.46
C GLY A 320 -3.07 -5.46 2.70
N LEU A 321 -3.13 -5.55 1.37
CA LEU A 321 -1.93 -5.47 0.52
C LEU A 321 -1.80 -4.13 -0.20
N ASP A 322 -2.91 -3.64 -0.78
CA ASP A 322 -2.97 -2.43 -1.60
C ASP A 322 -1.99 -2.47 -2.80
N LYS A 323 -2.15 -3.49 -3.66
CA LYS A 323 -1.37 -3.68 -4.89
C LYS A 323 -2.21 -4.25 -6.04
N TRP A 324 -1.99 -3.73 -7.24
CA TRP A 324 -2.60 -4.19 -8.49
C TRP A 324 -1.60 -4.05 -9.66
N PRO A 325 -1.53 -5.01 -10.61
CA PRO A 325 -2.00 -6.38 -10.48
C PRO A 325 -1.36 -7.04 -9.25
N THR A 326 -1.93 -8.15 -8.77
CA THR A 326 -1.48 -8.79 -7.53
C THR A 326 -0.82 -10.15 -7.84
N PRO A 327 0.43 -10.19 -8.35
CA PRO A 327 1.15 -11.45 -8.48
C PRO A 327 1.39 -12.12 -7.10
N PRO A 328 1.61 -13.44 -7.07
CA PRO A 328 1.80 -14.19 -5.81
C PRO A 328 2.90 -13.62 -4.90
N ASP A 329 4.01 -13.19 -5.47
CA ASP A 329 5.20 -12.71 -4.74
C ASP A 329 4.92 -11.51 -3.82
N ASN A 330 3.95 -10.65 -4.17
CA ASN A 330 3.49 -9.56 -3.31
C ASN A 330 2.85 -10.05 -2.00
N TYR A 331 2.15 -11.19 -2.02
CA TYR A 331 1.63 -11.82 -0.80
C TYR A 331 2.75 -12.53 -0.04
N GLN A 332 3.58 -13.28 -0.76
CA GLN A 332 4.67 -14.07 -0.20
C GLN A 332 5.67 -13.20 0.58
N VAL A 333 5.97 -11.98 0.09
CA VAL A 333 6.83 -11.05 0.81
C VAL A 333 6.20 -10.51 2.10
N MET A 334 4.88 -10.28 2.10
CA MET A 334 4.15 -9.88 3.31
C MET A 334 4.08 -11.03 4.32
N PHE A 335 3.92 -12.28 3.86
CA PHE A 335 3.97 -13.45 4.74
C PHE A 335 5.36 -13.67 5.31
N ARG A 336 6.42 -13.54 4.50
CA ARG A 336 7.80 -13.55 4.99
C ARG A 336 8.03 -12.50 6.08
N PHE A 337 7.53 -11.28 5.87
CA PHE A 337 7.58 -10.24 6.88
C PHE A 337 6.86 -10.62 8.18
N LEU A 338 5.64 -11.17 8.11
CA LEU A 338 4.82 -11.44 9.29
C LEU A 338 5.19 -12.73 10.03
N GLU A 339 5.57 -13.78 9.29
CA GLU A 339 5.70 -15.15 9.80
C GLU A 339 7.11 -15.53 10.22
N THR A 340 8.15 -14.85 9.71
CA THR A 340 9.55 -15.24 9.95
C THR A 340 10.32 -14.18 10.73
N GLU A 341 11.48 -14.57 11.24
CA GLU A 341 12.47 -13.69 11.86
C GLU A 341 13.62 -13.38 10.89
N ASP A 342 13.35 -13.42 9.58
CA ASP A 342 14.35 -13.17 8.54
C ASP A 342 14.93 -11.78 8.67
N GLU A 343 16.24 -11.67 8.54
CA GLU A 343 16.92 -10.39 8.65
C GLU A 343 17.24 -9.82 7.28
N TYR A 344 17.27 -8.48 7.19
CA TYR A 344 17.90 -7.74 6.10
C TYR A 344 17.59 -8.23 4.67
N PHE A 345 16.31 -8.37 4.34
CA PHE A 345 15.86 -8.85 3.01
C PHE A 345 15.15 -7.77 2.19
N ASP A 346 15.12 -7.98 0.87
CA ASP A 346 14.37 -7.15 -0.07
C ASP A 346 12.88 -7.38 0.06
N TYR A 347 12.12 -6.30 0.16
CA TYR A 347 10.66 -6.34 0.17
C TYR A 347 10.01 -5.86 -1.12
N VAL A 348 10.84 -5.31 -2.01
CA VAL A 348 10.42 -4.78 -3.30
C VAL A 348 10.33 -5.91 -4.31
N THR A 349 9.16 -6.09 -4.89
CA THR A 349 8.95 -6.97 -6.04
C THR A 349 9.36 -6.27 -7.34
N GLU A 350 9.39 -6.99 -8.45
CA GLU A 350 9.65 -6.38 -9.77
C GLU A 350 8.66 -5.25 -10.07
N GLN A 351 7.41 -5.42 -9.62
CA GLN A 351 6.38 -4.40 -9.68
C GLN A 351 6.78 -3.14 -8.90
N ASP A 352 7.19 -3.26 -7.63
CA ASP A 352 7.58 -2.10 -6.81
C ASP A 352 8.76 -1.33 -7.41
N LEU A 353 9.71 -2.04 -8.02
CA LEU A 353 10.85 -1.43 -8.70
C LEU A 353 10.39 -0.60 -9.91
N SER A 354 9.35 -1.06 -10.62
CA SER A 354 8.74 -0.34 -11.73
C SER A 354 7.87 0.85 -11.28
N GLU A 355 7.36 0.83 -10.06
CA GLU A 355 6.56 1.90 -9.46
C GLU A 355 7.41 2.91 -8.68
N GLY A 356 8.73 2.72 -8.58
CA GLY A 356 9.61 3.60 -7.81
C GLY A 356 9.65 3.21 -6.35
N ALA A 357 10.59 2.31 -6.02
CA ALA A 357 10.70 1.66 -4.71
C ALA A 357 10.44 2.61 -3.54
N LYS A 358 9.65 2.14 -2.56
CA LYS A 358 9.21 2.88 -1.37
C LYS A 358 10.31 3.00 -0.30
N GLY A 359 11.53 3.34 -0.72
CA GLY A 359 12.71 3.49 0.13
C GLY A 359 13.87 2.57 -0.24
N ALA A 360 15.11 3.09 -0.16
CA ALA A 360 16.34 2.36 -0.47
C ALA A 360 16.92 1.63 0.75
N TRP A 361 16.10 0.82 1.43
CA TRP A 361 16.51 0.03 2.60
C TRP A 361 16.03 -1.41 2.50
N LYS A 362 16.62 -2.30 3.31
CA LYS A 362 16.11 -3.66 3.54
C LYS A 362 15.18 -3.67 4.75
N ILE A 363 14.40 -4.72 4.90
CA ILE A 363 13.54 -4.93 6.07
C ILE A 363 13.86 -6.23 6.79
N TYR A 364 13.17 -6.43 7.90
CA TYR A 364 13.28 -7.58 8.79
C TYR A 364 11.89 -8.15 9.05
N GLY A 365 11.81 -9.47 9.21
CA GLY A 365 10.62 -10.17 9.63
C GLY A 365 10.32 -9.94 11.11
N VAL A 366 9.06 -10.03 11.48
CA VAL A 366 8.57 -9.79 12.85
C VAL A 366 8.22 -11.06 13.61
N GLY A 367 8.16 -12.22 12.94
CA GLY A 367 7.98 -13.54 13.55
C GLY A 367 6.78 -13.65 14.49
N LEU A 368 5.58 -13.28 14.04
CA LEU A 368 4.38 -13.25 14.88
C LEU A 368 3.94 -14.66 15.31
N ALA A 369 3.40 -14.75 16.52
CA ALA A 369 2.81 -15.98 17.03
C ALA A 369 1.51 -16.35 16.29
N ASP A 370 1.14 -17.63 16.33
CA ASP A 370 0.02 -18.17 15.54
C ASP A 370 -1.32 -17.50 15.84
N ASP A 371 -1.61 -17.20 17.11
CA ASP A 371 -2.82 -16.51 17.53
C ASP A 371 -2.87 -15.07 17.01
N VAL A 372 -1.73 -14.37 17.02
CA VAL A 372 -1.57 -13.02 16.46
C VAL A 372 -1.76 -13.05 14.94
N LEU A 373 -1.16 -14.01 14.24
CA LEU A 373 -1.34 -14.19 12.79
C LEU A 373 -2.81 -14.45 12.45
N GLN A 374 -3.49 -15.34 13.16
CA GLN A 374 -4.91 -15.62 12.95
C GLN A 374 -5.80 -14.38 13.16
N ASP A 375 -5.47 -13.56 14.16
CA ASP A 375 -6.19 -12.31 14.41
C ASP A 375 -6.06 -11.33 13.23
N ILE A 376 -4.83 -11.06 12.78
CA ILE A 376 -4.55 -10.13 11.68
C ILE A 376 -5.04 -10.68 10.33
N TYR A 377 -4.84 -11.97 10.08
CA TYR A 377 -5.13 -12.60 8.79
C TYR A 377 -6.62 -12.71 8.54
N TYR A 378 -7.43 -13.04 9.55
CA TYR A 378 -8.86 -13.21 9.30
C TYR A 378 -9.80 -12.87 10.46
N ARG A 379 -9.47 -13.13 11.74
CA ARG A 379 -10.49 -12.99 12.80
C ARG A 379 -10.97 -11.55 12.98
N THR A 380 -10.08 -10.58 12.88
CA THR A 380 -10.46 -9.16 12.94
C THR A 380 -11.33 -8.80 11.72
N ALA A 381 -10.93 -9.22 10.52
CA ALA A 381 -11.71 -8.98 9.31
C ALA A 381 -13.10 -9.63 9.39
N LEU A 382 -13.23 -10.86 9.92
CA LEU A 382 -14.52 -11.52 10.13
C LEU A 382 -15.43 -10.78 11.11
N ALA A 383 -14.86 -10.15 12.14
CA ALA A 383 -15.64 -9.36 13.08
C ALA A 383 -16.26 -8.12 12.40
N LEU A 384 -15.51 -7.49 11.49
CA LEU A 384 -15.93 -6.31 10.74
C LEU A 384 -16.79 -6.65 9.52
N LEU A 385 -16.55 -7.80 8.90
CA LEU A 385 -17.18 -8.25 7.66
C LEU A 385 -17.70 -9.69 7.85
N PRO A 386 -18.87 -9.86 8.51
CA PRO A 386 -19.41 -11.17 8.82
C PRO A 386 -19.70 -12.05 7.60
N ARG A 387 -19.75 -11.47 6.40
CA ARG A 387 -19.92 -12.19 5.12
C ARG A 387 -18.99 -13.38 5.00
N PHE A 388 -17.72 -13.19 5.31
CA PHE A 388 -16.69 -14.21 5.15
C PHE A 388 -16.78 -15.33 6.21
N LYS A 389 -17.62 -15.21 7.25
CA LYS A 389 -17.75 -16.23 8.32
C LYS A 389 -18.38 -17.52 7.83
N ASN A 390 -19.38 -17.42 6.96
CA ASN A 390 -20.13 -18.59 6.50
C ASN A 390 -19.27 -19.50 5.60
N ASP A 391 -18.15 -18.97 5.09
CA ASP A 391 -17.38 -19.61 4.05
C ASP A 391 -16.01 -20.09 4.54
N LEU A 392 -15.44 -19.58 5.63
CA LEU A 392 -14.14 -20.10 6.10
C LEU A 392 -14.17 -21.56 6.62
N GLU A 393 -15.32 -22.23 6.67
CA GLU A 393 -15.42 -23.66 6.94
C GLU A 393 -14.62 -24.52 5.93
N TRP A 394 -14.35 -24.04 4.71
CA TRP A 394 -13.53 -24.77 3.72
C TRP A 394 -12.02 -24.51 3.82
N ALA A 395 -11.61 -23.56 4.67
CA ALA A 395 -10.24 -23.08 4.74
C ALA A 395 -9.43 -23.66 5.92
N PHE A 396 -10.04 -24.52 6.74
CA PHE A 396 -9.44 -25.20 7.89
C PHE A 396 -9.36 -26.72 7.71
#